data_AF-A0A0F9F188-F1
#
_entry.id   AF-A0A0F9F188-F1
#
_cell.length_a   1.000
_cell.length_b   1.000
_cell.length_c   1.000
_cell.angle_alpha   90.00
_cell.angle_beta   90.00
_cell.angle_gamma   90.00
#
_symmetry.space_group_name_H-M   'P 1'
#
loop_
_entity.id
_entity.type
_entity.pdbx_description
1 polymer ?
#
loop_
_entity_poly.entity_id
_entity_poly.type
_entity_poly.pdbx_seq_one_letter_code
_entity_poly.pdbx_strand_id
1 'polypeptide(L)'
;TVSNDGSLELRYAVTSTTTEDTLAAQLDLTIKSGVTTCTDAGFGVDGAVVYTTGDLGSVAGINVIGDPATGGQAGDRTLAASANEVLCFNVSLPSSTGDTFQGLTTTATFAFQAEQTKNNP
;
A
#
# COMPACT_ATOMS: atom_id res chain seq x y z
N THR A 1 -0.26 10.10 4.41
CA THR A 1 -0.24 9.91 5.88
C THR A 1 -1.50 9.18 6.28
N VAL A 2 -1.37 8.21 7.19
CA VAL A 2 -2.49 7.56 7.87
C VAL A 2 -2.49 8.08 9.31
N SER A 3 -3.61 8.63 9.77
CA SER A 3 -3.74 9.21 11.11
C SER A 3 -4.81 8.48 11.91
N ASN A 4 -4.52 8.18 13.17
CA ASN A 4 -5.49 7.73 14.15
C ASN A 4 -5.72 8.85 15.17
N ASP A 5 -6.65 9.75 14.86
CA ASP A 5 -7.04 10.83 15.77
C ASP A 5 -7.97 10.35 16.91
N GLY A 6 -8.25 9.04 16.95
CA GLY A 6 -9.07 8.41 17.98
C GLY A 6 -8.34 8.19 19.31
N SER A 7 -9.10 7.66 20.27
CA SER A 7 -8.63 7.36 21.63
C SER A 7 -8.23 5.90 21.86
N LEU A 8 -8.47 5.03 20.87
CA LEU A 8 -8.11 3.62 20.89
C LEU A 8 -7.16 3.29 19.74
N GLU A 9 -6.33 2.27 19.93
CA GLU A 9 -5.48 1.75 18.86
C GLU A 9 -6.34 1.14 17.74
N LEU A 10 -5.92 1.40 16.51
CA LEU A 10 -6.46 0.79 15.31
C LEU A 10 -5.44 -0.18 14.73
N ARG A 11 -5.91 -1.17 13.99
CA ARG A 11 -5.12 -1.86 12.98
C ARG A 11 -5.70 -1.59 11.61
N TYR A 12 -4.89 -1.62 10.57
CA TYR A 12 -5.38 -1.51 9.20
C TYR A 12 -4.63 -2.39 8.21
N ALA A 13 -5.36 -2.77 7.16
CA ALA A 13 -4.88 -3.39 5.95
C ALA A 13 -5.10 -2.44 4.75
N VAL A 14 -4.43 -2.72 3.63
CA VAL A 14 -4.60 -1.99 2.38
C VAL A 14 -4.69 -2.97 1.23
N THR A 15 -5.72 -2.81 0.41
CA THR A 15 -5.89 -3.55 -0.84
C THR A 15 -5.76 -2.61 -2.04
N SER A 16 -5.16 -3.09 -3.13
CA SER A 16 -5.05 -2.38 -4.40
C SER A 16 -5.86 -3.10 -5.47
N THR A 17 -6.85 -2.41 -6.04
CA THR A 17 -7.59 -2.87 -7.23
C THR A 17 -7.23 -2.02 -8.43
N THR A 18 -7.10 -2.65 -9.60
CA THR A 18 -6.79 -1.96 -10.86
C THR A 18 -7.89 -2.14 -11.89
N THR A 19 -7.88 -1.32 -12.94
CA THR A 19 -8.86 -1.42 -14.04
C THR A 19 -8.35 -2.25 -15.22
N GLU A 20 -7.06 -2.56 -15.25
CA GLU A 20 -6.39 -3.32 -16.31
C GLU A 20 -5.18 -4.04 -15.71
N ASP A 21 -5.10 -5.35 -15.93
CA ASP A 21 -4.11 -6.24 -15.30
C ASP A 21 -2.75 -6.24 -16.00
N THR A 22 -2.72 -6.13 -17.33
CA THR A 22 -1.48 -6.27 -18.12
C THR A 22 -0.46 -5.20 -17.75
N LEU A 23 -0.86 -3.94 -17.76
CA LEU A 23 -0.01 -2.83 -17.37
C LEU A 23 0.19 -2.79 -15.85
N ALA A 24 -0.82 -3.15 -15.05
CA ALA A 24 -0.67 -3.20 -13.59
C ALA A 24 0.41 -4.21 -13.16
N ALA A 25 0.49 -5.36 -13.83
CA ALA A 25 1.52 -6.36 -13.61
C ALA A 25 2.92 -5.94 -14.06
N GLN A 26 3.03 -4.91 -14.89
CA GLN A 26 4.31 -4.36 -15.35
C GLN A 26 4.77 -3.16 -14.51
N LEU A 27 3.86 -2.52 -13.76
CA LEU A 27 4.17 -1.42 -12.86
C LEU A 27 4.56 -1.98 -11.50
N ASP A 28 5.82 -1.80 -11.12
CA ASP A 28 6.33 -2.25 -9.83
C ASP A 28 5.89 -1.28 -8.73
N LEU A 29 5.16 -1.77 -7.73
CA LEU A 29 4.80 -1.03 -6.54
C LEU A 29 5.71 -1.41 -5.38
N THR A 30 6.35 -0.41 -4.77
CA THR A 30 6.99 -0.54 -3.46
C THR A 30 6.36 0.45 -2.50
N ILE A 31 6.01 -0.01 -1.31
CA ILE A 31 5.52 0.86 -0.24
C ILE A 31 6.53 0.85 0.91
N LYS A 32 6.91 2.03 1.38
CA LYS A 32 7.74 2.21 2.57
C LYS A 32 7.03 3.04 3.63
N SER A 33 7.23 2.71 4.90
CA SER A 33 6.84 3.57 6.02
C SER A 33 8.04 4.38 6.54
N GLY A 34 7.78 5.57 7.09
CA GLY A 34 8.81 6.37 7.76
C GLY A 34 9.84 7.01 6.82
N VAL A 35 9.54 7.15 5.53
CA VAL A 35 10.36 7.97 4.61
C VAL A 35 10.19 9.44 4.99
N THR A 36 11.28 10.12 5.33
CA THR A 36 11.24 11.51 5.84
C THR A 36 10.63 12.48 4.83
N THR A 37 11.02 12.36 3.56
CA THR A 37 10.48 13.14 2.45
C THR A 37 10.18 12.21 1.28
N CYS A 38 8.91 12.07 0.92
CA CYS A 38 8.45 11.20 -0.17
C CYS A 38 8.84 11.72 -1.56
N THR A 39 10.11 11.55 -1.89
CA THR A 39 10.76 11.81 -3.18
C THR A 39 11.56 10.57 -3.56
N ASP A 40 11.96 10.42 -4.82
CA ASP A 40 12.78 9.26 -5.24
C ASP A 40 14.09 9.17 -4.44
N ALA A 41 14.73 10.32 -4.17
CA ALA A 41 15.95 10.38 -3.36
C ALA A 41 15.70 9.93 -1.91
N GLY A 42 14.65 10.45 -1.26
CA GLY A 42 14.28 10.05 0.10
C GLY A 42 13.87 8.58 0.18
N PHE A 43 13.08 8.11 -0.79
CA PHE A 43 12.67 6.71 -0.90
C PHE A 43 13.85 5.76 -1.09
N GLY A 44 14.92 6.20 -1.75
CA GLY A 44 16.13 5.40 -1.97
C GLY A 44 17.01 5.19 -0.72
N VAL A 45 16.91 6.05 0.30
CA VAL A 45 17.82 6.04 1.46
C VAL A 45 17.15 5.84 2.81
N ASP A 46 15.87 6.19 2.94
CA ASP A 46 15.11 6.14 4.20
C ASP A 46 13.99 5.08 4.18
N GLY A 47 13.39 4.91 5.35
CA GLY A 47 12.15 4.16 5.55
C GLY A 47 12.31 2.64 5.61
N ALA A 48 11.27 1.98 6.12
CA ALA A 48 11.17 0.53 6.16
C ALA A 48 10.22 0.05 5.07
N VAL A 49 10.63 -0.96 4.32
CA VAL A 49 9.76 -1.56 3.30
C VAL A 49 8.59 -2.29 3.97
N VAL A 50 7.37 -1.93 3.59
CA VAL A 50 6.13 -2.57 4.06
C VAL A 50 5.46 -3.39 2.96
N TYR A 51 5.79 -3.12 1.70
CA TYR A 51 5.42 -3.93 0.54
C TYR A 51 6.57 -3.90 -0.47
N THR A 52 7.11 -5.07 -0.81
CA THR A 52 8.20 -5.21 -1.80
C THR A 52 7.87 -6.21 -2.90
N THR A 53 6.63 -6.70 -2.91
CA THR A 53 6.24 -7.89 -3.67
C THR A 53 5.16 -7.56 -4.67
N GLY A 54 5.55 -6.78 -5.68
CA GLY A 54 5.02 -6.95 -7.02
C GLY A 54 4.11 -5.84 -7.53
N ASP A 55 3.32 -6.29 -8.50
CA ASP A 55 2.38 -5.56 -9.33
C ASP A 55 1.63 -4.45 -8.59
N LEU A 56 1.35 -3.36 -9.29
CA LEU A 56 0.58 -2.23 -8.76
C LEU A 56 -0.77 -2.65 -8.16
N GLY A 57 -1.38 -3.70 -8.72
CA GLY A 57 -2.63 -4.28 -8.29
C GLY A 57 -3.17 -5.29 -9.30
N SER A 58 -4.39 -5.76 -9.07
CA SER A 58 -5.14 -6.53 -10.07
C SER A 58 -6.61 -6.11 -10.08
N VAL A 59 -7.35 -6.46 -11.12
CA VAL A 59 -8.80 -6.25 -11.21
C VAL A 59 -9.53 -7.00 -10.10
N ALA A 60 -9.02 -8.17 -9.69
CA ALA A 60 -9.54 -8.93 -8.57
C ALA A 60 -9.18 -8.34 -7.19
N GLY A 61 -8.15 -7.49 -7.15
CA GLY A 61 -7.57 -6.94 -5.93
C GLY A 61 -6.43 -7.78 -5.38
N ILE A 62 -5.44 -7.10 -4.82
CA ILE A 62 -4.36 -7.71 -4.04
C ILE A 62 -4.21 -6.99 -2.70
N ASN A 63 -3.86 -7.73 -1.65
CA ASN A 63 -3.50 -7.13 -0.37
C ASN A 63 -2.06 -6.62 -0.48
N VAL A 64 -1.88 -5.29 -0.44
CA VAL A 64 -0.56 -4.65 -0.47
C VAL A 64 -0.02 -4.40 0.94
N ILE A 65 -0.89 -4.38 1.95
CA ILE A 65 -0.53 -4.33 3.37
C ILE A 65 -1.55 -5.17 4.14
N GLY A 66 -1.08 -6.08 5.01
CA GLY A 66 -1.96 -6.88 5.88
C GLY A 66 -2.99 -7.74 5.14
N ASP A 67 -4.11 -8.01 5.81
CA ASP A 67 -5.26 -8.72 5.23
C ASP A 67 -6.56 -8.06 5.73
N PRO A 68 -7.50 -7.71 4.83
CA PRO A 68 -8.73 -7.00 5.20
C PRO A 68 -9.74 -7.87 5.97
N ALA A 69 -9.48 -9.15 6.19
CA ALA A 69 -10.35 -10.01 7.01
C ALA A 69 -10.44 -9.49 8.44
N THR A 70 -11.67 -9.41 8.97
CA THR A 70 -11.93 -8.94 10.34
C THR A 70 -11.10 -9.68 11.39
N GLY A 71 -10.59 -8.94 12.37
CA GLY A 71 -9.69 -9.43 13.39
C GLY A 71 -8.22 -9.17 13.03
N GLY A 72 -7.32 -9.54 13.95
CA GLY A 72 -5.89 -9.33 13.76
C GLY A 72 -5.28 -10.32 12.79
N GLN A 73 -4.85 -9.85 11.63
CA GLN A 73 -4.17 -10.66 10.62
C GLN A 73 -2.67 -10.38 10.58
N ALA A 74 -1.93 -11.30 9.97
CA ALA A 74 -0.51 -11.14 9.77
C ALA A 74 -0.23 -10.00 8.78
N GLY A 75 0.65 -9.08 9.16
CA GLY A 75 1.05 -7.95 8.31
C GLY A 75 0.17 -6.71 8.45
N ASP A 76 -0.94 -6.76 9.20
CA ASP A 76 -1.72 -5.58 9.54
C ASP A 76 -0.83 -4.55 10.24
N ARG A 77 -1.07 -3.28 9.92
CA ARG A 77 -0.36 -2.17 10.55
C ARG A 77 -1.13 -1.72 11.78
N THR A 78 -0.50 -1.79 12.95
CA THR A 78 -1.05 -1.17 14.16
C THR A 78 -0.71 0.32 14.20
N LEU A 79 -1.69 1.13 14.60
CA LEU A 79 -1.56 2.56 14.75
C LEU A 79 -2.15 2.99 16.09
N ALA A 80 -1.28 3.37 17.02
CA ALA A 80 -1.66 3.77 18.37
C ALA A 80 -2.62 4.98 18.36
N ALA A 81 -3.36 5.15 19.45
CA ALA A 81 -4.22 6.32 19.64
C ALA A 81 -3.43 7.63 19.53
N SER A 82 -4.00 8.62 18.83
CA SER A 82 -3.36 9.92 18.57
C SER A 82 -2.01 9.84 17.85
N ALA A 83 -1.72 8.73 17.17
CA ALA A 83 -0.52 8.55 16.35
C ALA A 83 -0.82 8.67 14.86
N ASN A 84 0.22 8.88 14.07
CA ASN A 84 0.17 8.82 12.62
C ASN A 84 1.40 8.09 12.08
N GLU A 85 1.28 7.62 10.84
CA GLU A 85 2.42 7.14 10.07
C GLU A 85 2.39 7.69 8.64
N VAL A 86 3.58 7.89 8.10
CA VAL A 86 3.77 8.29 6.70
C VAL A 86 4.08 7.03 5.89
N LEU A 87 3.18 6.72 4.96
CA LEU A 87 3.41 5.74 3.92
C LEU A 87 3.82 6.45 2.62
N CYS A 88 4.85 5.92 1.99
CA CYS A 88 5.40 6.38 0.73
C CYS A 88 5.17 5.30 -0.32
N PHE A 89 4.38 5.62 -1.34
CA PHE A 89 4.06 4.71 -2.44
C PHE A 89 4.94 5.12 -3.62
N ASN A 90 5.80 4.21 -4.08
CA ASN A 90 6.61 4.40 -5.27
C ASN A 90 6.15 3.40 -6.33
N VAL A 91 5.81 3.91 -7.51
CA VAL A 91 5.41 3.11 -8.67
C VAL A 91 6.42 3.38 -9.76
N SER A 92 7.07 2.34 -10.26
CA SER A 92 8.04 2.44 -11.35
C SER A 92 7.63 1.59 -12.54
N LEU A 93 7.86 2.11 -13.75
CA LEU A 93 7.80 1.34 -14.97
C LEU A 93 9.22 0.85 -15.31
N PRO A 94 9.49 -0.46 -15.30
CA PRO A 94 10.81 -1.00 -15.60
C PRO A 94 11.33 -0.58 -16.98
N SER A 95 12.64 -0.34 -17.08
CA SER A 95 13.27 0.01 -18.36
C SER A 95 13.21 -1.12 -19.40
N SER A 96 12.88 -2.35 -18.97
CA SER A 96 12.65 -3.51 -19.84
C SER A 96 11.23 -3.59 -20.42
N THR A 97 10.33 -2.67 -20.06
CA THR A 97 8.97 -2.61 -20.63
C THR A 97 9.03 -2.44 -22.15
N GLY A 98 8.43 -3.38 -22.88
CA GLY A 98 8.36 -3.37 -24.34
C GLY A 98 7.06 -2.78 -24.91
N ASP A 99 6.93 -2.81 -26.23
CA ASP A 99 5.80 -2.21 -26.97
C ASP A 99 4.44 -2.89 -26.69
N THR A 100 4.42 -4.07 -26.08
CA THR A 100 3.18 -4.76 -25.67
C THR A 100 2.33 -3.97 -24.68
N PHE A 101 2.94 -3.02 -23.98
CA PHE A 101 2.27 -2.15 -23.00
C PHE A 101 1.90 -0.78 -23.57
N GLN A 102 2.28 -0.49 -24.83
CA GLN A 102 2.05 0.81 -25.44
C GLN A 102 0.54 1.09 -25.60
N GLY A 103 0.11 2.27 -25.13
CA GLY A 103 -1.29 2.71 -25.24
C GLY A 103 -2.23 2.12 -24.17
N LEU A 104 -1.75 1.23 -23.30
CA LEU A 104 -2.51 0.77 -22.15
C LEU A 104 -2.61 1.86 -21.09
N THR A 105 -3.70 1.83 -20.32
CA THR A 105 -3.91 2.67 -19.15
C THR A 105 -4.53 1.84 -18.04
N THR A 106 -4.18 2.14 -16.79
CA THR A 106 -4.77 1.50 -15.63
C THR A 106 -4.98 2.53 -14.53
N THR A 107 -6.05 2.39 -13.76
CA THR A 107 -6.31 3.17 -12.54
C THR A 107 -6.18 2.24 -11.36
N ALA A 108 -5.32 2.57 -10.39
CA ALA A 108 -5.23 1.86 -9.13
C ALA A 108 -6.07 2.56 -8.04
N THR A 109 -6.86 1.78 -7.31
CA THR A 109 -7.60 2.21 -6.12
C THR A 109 -7.05 1.51 -4.90
N PHE A 110 -6.48 2.28 -3.98
CA PHE A 110 -6.02 1.78 -2.69
C PHE A 110 -7.12 1.95 -1.66
N ALA A 111 -7.69 0.84 -1.20
CA ALA A 111 -8.68 0.84 -0.14
C ALA A 111 -7.98 0.53 1.19
N PHE A 112 -8.12 1.42 2.17
CA PHE A 112 -7.61 1.24 3.53
C PHE A 112 -8.75 0.73 4.41
N GLN A 113 -8.59 -0.45 5.00
CA GLN A 113 -9.58 -1.04 5.91
C GLN A 113 -9.03 -1.01 7.33
N ALA A 114 -9.66 -0.23 8.21
CA ALA A 114 -9.24 -0.09 9.60
C ALA A 114 -10.30 -0.65 10.56
N GLU A 115 -9.84 -1.28 11.63
CA GLU A 115 -10.67 -1.75 12.74
C GLU A 115 -10.02 -1.42 14.09
N GLN A 116 -10.83 -1.31 15.14
CA GLN A 116 -10.30 -1.13 16.50
C GLN A 116 -9.62 -2.42 16.98
N THR A 117 -8.46 -2.31 17.63
CA THR A 117 -7.80 -3.50 18.19
C THR A 117 -8.44 -3.99 19.49
N LYS A 118 -9.29 -3.15 20.09
CA LYS A 118 -10.01 -3.41 21.33
C LYS A 118 -11.49 -3.09 21.17
N ASN A 119 -12.35 -3.89 21.81
CA ASN A 119 -13.81 -3.76 21.77
C ASN A 119 -14.40 -3.86 20.35
N ASN A 120 -13.82 -4.74 19.52
CA ASN A 120 -14.24 -5.02 18.15
C ASN A 120 -14.87 -6.44 18.08
N PRO A 121 -16.15 -6.59 18.48
CA PRO A 121 -16.87 -7.87 18.45
C PRO A 121 -17.32 -8.29 17.06
#